data_AF-A0A380EGG2-F1
#
_entry.id   AF-A0A380EGG2-F1
#
_cell.length_a   1.000
_cell.length_b   1.000
_cell.length_c   1.000
_cell.angle_alpha   90.00
_cell.angle_beta   90.00
_cell.angle_gamma   90.00
#
_symmetry.space_group_name_H-M   'P 1'
#
loop_
_entity.id
_entity.type
_entity.pdbx_description
1 polymer ?
#
loop_
_entity_poly.entity_id
_entity_poly.type
_entity_poly.pdbx_seq_one_letter_code
_entity_poly.pdbx_strand_id
1 'polypeptide(L)' 'MIKVDQHYFELIENYRECFNEEQFIARYSDILDKYDYIVGDYGYDQLRLKGFTKILIKKQR' A
#
# COMPACT_ATOMS: atom_id res chain seq x y z
N MET A 1 3.37 4.90 12.14
CA MET A 1 3.11 5.80 11.00
C MET A 1 4.35 5.77 10.15
N ILE A 2 4.25 5.26 8.93
CA ILE A 2 5.37 5.09 8.00
C ILE A 2 5.46 6.36 7.17
N LYS A 3 6.64 6.98 7.10
CA LYS A 3 6.85 8.15 6.25
C LYS A 3 7.54 7.72 4.97
N VAL A 4 6.92 8.02 3.83
CA VAL A 4 7.53 7.82 2.52
C VAL A 4 7.44 9.11 1.75
N ASP A 5 8.60 9.67 1.40
CA ASP A 5 8.73 11.00 0.81
C ASP A 5 7.98 12.07 1.64
N GLN A 6 6.97 12.72 1.05
CA GLN A 6 6.09 13.70 1.68
C GLN A 6 4.76 13.11 2.20
N HIS A 7 4.55 11.79 2.04
CA HIS A 7 3.33 11.11 2.43
C HIS A 7 3.49 10.33 3.74
N TYR A 8 2.40 10.28 4.50
CA TYR A 8 2.31 9.52 5.73
C TYR A 8 1.34 8.36 5.52
N PHE A 9 1.85 7.15 5.69
CA PHE A 9 1.09 5.92 5.59
C PHE A 9 0.80 5.35 6.97
N GLU A 10 -0.41 4.81 7.12
CA GLU A 10 -0.80 4.04 8.29
C GLU A 10 -0.90 2.57 7.90
N LEU A 11 -0.27 1.70 8.68
CA LEU A 11 -0.38 0.26 8.49
C LEU A 11 -1.72 -0.20 9.07
N ILE A 12 -2.68 -0.48 8.19
CA ILE A 12 -4.04 -0.89 8.58
C ILE A 12 -4.06 -2.38 8.96
N GLU A 13 -3.43 -3.22 8.13
CA GLU A 13 -3.36 -4.66 8.37
C GLU A 13 -1.95 -5.19 8.06
N ASN A 14 -1.44 -6.05 8.94
CA ASN A 14 -0.20 -6.78 8.73
C ASN A 14 -0.49 -8.28 8.76
N TYR A 15 -0.54 -8.90 7.58
CA TYR A 15 -0.77 -10.33 7.49
C TYR A 15 0.55 -11.09 7.62
N ARG A 16 0.61 -12.02 8.59
CA ARG A 16 1.78 -12.88 8.87
C ARG A 16 3.08 -12.13 9.14
N GLU A 17 2.99 -10.91 9.68
CA GLU A 17 4.17 -10.09 10.01
C GLU A 17 5.10 -9.86 8.80
N CYS A 18 4.56 -9.94 7.58
CA CYS A 18 5.33 -9.88 6.34
C CYS A 18 5.59 -8.43 5.87
N PHE A 19 5.01 -7.45 6.56
CA PHE A 19 5.28 -6.05 6.26
C PHE A 19 6.71 -5.65 6.66
N ASN A 20 7.48 -5.17 5.69
CA ASN A 20 8.82 -4.62 5.89
C ASN A 20 8.85 -3.17 5.37
N GLU A 21 9.10 -2.22 6.29
CA GLU A 21 9.09 -0.79 5.98
C GLU A 21 10.17 -0.40 4.96
N GLU A 22 11.37 -0.96 5.08
CA GLU A 22 12.50 -0.66 4.18
C GLU A 22 12.22 -1.13 2.75
N GLN A 23 11.66 -2.33 2.60
CA GLN A 23 11.23 -2.87 1.30
C GLN A 23 10.10 -2.03 0.70
N PHE A 24 9.15 -1.59 1.52
CA PHE A 24 8.06 -0.72 1.10
C PHE A 24 8.59 0.62 0.57
N ILE A 25 9.44 1.31 1.34
CA ILE A 25 10.07 2.58 0.93
C ILE A 25 10.89 2.40 -0.36
N ALA A 26 11.67 1.32 -0.46
CA ALA A 26 12.53 1.06 -1.61
C ALA A 26 11.78 0.69 -2.90
N ARG A 27 10.54 0.20 -2.79
CA ARG A 27 9.66 -0.13 -3.93
C ARG A 27 8.59 0.93 -4.19
N TYR A 28 8.40 1.86 -3.26
CA TYR A 28 7.45 2.92 -3.42
C TYR A 28 7.76 3.74 -4.68
N SER A 29 6.71 4.13 -5.39
CA SER A 29 6.81 4.97 -6.57
C SER A 29 5.72 6.02 -6.53
N ASP A 30 6.04 7.24 -6.95
CA ASP A 30 5.12 8.40 -6.94
C ASP A 30 3.83 8.14 -7.74
N ILE A 31 3.85 7.14 -8.64
CA ILE A 31 2.65 6.71 -9.37
C ILE A 31 1.55 6.17 -8.42
N LEU A 32 1.93 5.79 -7.19
CA LEU A 32 1.02 5.29 -6.17
C LEU A 32 0.31 6.42 -5.40
N ASP A 33 0.80 7.66 -5.45
CA ASP A 33 0.23 8.82 -4.74
C ASP A 33 -1.22 9.11 -5.14
N LYS A 34 -1.62 8.70 -6.35
CA LYS A 34 -2.99 8.89 -6.85
C LYS A 34 -4.01 7.93 -6.22
N TYR A 35 -3.58 6.96 -5.42
CA TYR A 35 -4.44 5.94 -4.83
C TYR A 35 -4.62 6.17 -3.33
N ASP A 36 -5.83 5.97 -2.84
CA ASP A 36 -6.16 6.11 -1.42
C ASP A 36 -5.55 4.99 -0.55
N TYR A 37 -5.37 3.80 -1.13
CA TYR A 37 -4.89 2.61 -0.44
C TYR A 37 -3.81 1.94 -1.26
N ILE A 38 -2.80 1.40 -0.57
CA ILE A 38 -1.75 0.61 -1.19
C ILE A 38 -1.75 -0.75 -0.51
N VAL A 39 -1.78 -1.80 -1.32
CA VAL A 39 -1.69 -3.18 -0.85
C VAL A 39 -0.40 -3.79 -1.41
N GLY A 40 0.41 -4.33 -0.51
CA GLY A 40 1.61 -5.07 -0.84
C GLY A 40 1.36 -6.57 -0.79
N ASP A 41 1.76 -7.30 -1.82
CA ASP A 41 1.81 -8.76 -1.81
C ASP A 41 3.22 -9.25 -2.17
N TYR A 42 3.64 -10.35 -1.56
CA TYR A 42 4.93 -10.97 -1.85
C TYR A 42 4.72 -12.14 -2.81
N GLY A 43 5.32 -12.04 -3.99
CA GLY A 43 5.40 -13.14 -4.95
C GLY A 43 6.86 -13.38 -5.34
N TYR A 44 7.34 -14.63 -5.25
CA TYR A 44 8.71 -15.00 -5.60
C TYR A 44 9.78 -14.09 -4.95
N ASP A 45 9.66 -13.82 -3.65
CA ASP A 45 10.53 -12.91 -2.88
C ASP A 45 10.53 -11.44 -3.34
N GLN A 46 9.63 -11.06 -4.25
CA GLN A 46 9.45 -9.69 -4.69
C GLN A 46 8.19 -9.08 -4.07
N LEU A 47 8.37 -7.93 -3.41
CA LEU A 47 7.26 -7.09 -2.95
C LEU A 47 6.64 -6.38 -4.16
N ARG A 48 5.36 -6.64 -4.38
CA ARG A 48 4.54 -5.98 -5.41
C ARG A 48 3.58 -5.03 -4.73
N LEU A 49 3.61 -3.77 -5.13
CA LEU A 49 2.72 -2.75 -4.62
C LEU A 49 1.61 -2.49 -5.64
N LYS A 50 0.36 -2.56 -5.18
CA LYS A 50 -0.81 -2.23 -5.99
C LYS A 50 -1.64 -1.16 -5.29
N GLY A 51 -1.82 -0.05 -5.98
CA GLY A 51 -2.69 1.03 -5.55
C GLY A 51 -4.15 0.72 -5.85
N PHE A 52 -5.02 1.02 -4.89
CA PHE A 52 -6.47 0.93 -4.99
C PHE A 52 -7.07 2.26 -4.62
N THR A 53 -8.02 2.73 -5.42
CA THR A 53 -8.85 3.87 -5.06
C THR A 53 -10.17 3.39 -4.48
N LYS A 54 -10.73 4.15 -3.56
CA LYS A 54 -12.04 3.83 -2.99
C LYS A 54 -13.13 4.04 -4.04
N ILE A 55 -13.50 2.99 -4.77
CA ILE A 55 -14.69 3.03 -5.61
C ILE A 55 -15.90 2.97 -4.67
N LEU A 56 -16.54 4.12 -4.46
CA LEU A 56 -17.81 4.23 -3.74
C LEU A 56 -18.92 3.57 -4.58
N ILE A 57 -19.03 2.25 -4.51
CA ILE A 57 -20.23 1.56 -4.99
C ILE A 57 -21.33 1.90 -3.98
N LYS A 58 -22.14 2.93 -4.27
CA LYS A 58 -23.40 3.14 -3.57
C LYS A 58 -24.23 1.89 -3.78
N LYS A 59 -24.27 1.02 -2.77
CA LYS A 59 -25.16 -0.13 -2.72
C LYS A 59 -26.59 0.43 -2.70
N GLN A 60 -27.21 0.57 -3.89
CA GLN A 60 -28.65 0.74 -3.96
C GLN A 60 -29.27 -0.54 -3.41
N ARG A 61 -30.17 -0.35 -2.45
CA ARG A 61 -30.93 -1.40 -1.76
C ARG A 61 -31.70 -2.26 -2.72
#